data_AF-A0A521X2K9-F1
#
_entry.id   AF-A0A521X2K9-F1
#
_cell.length_a   1.000
_cell.length_b   1.000
_cell.length_c   1.000
_cell.angle_alpha   90.00
_cell.angle_beta   90.00
_cell.angle_gamma   90.00
#
_symmetry.space_group_name_H-M   'P 1'
#
loop_
_entity.id
_entity.type
_entity.pdbx_description
1 polymer ?
#
loop_
_entity_poly.entity_id
_entity_poly.type
_entity_poly.pdbx_seq_one_letter_code
_entity_poly.pdbx_strand_id
1 'polypeptide(L)'
;MSEEPDLATDTKKGAQALIGFVSTEVQLLIAGDPFIRQTNIDRVCKLHPVYASIIEDTISLTLLARDYRINNSYIIVRALLERLVNFCYLQFCEQSEFDSYLTYSKSKAVRRLDRTIEGGSSQASVRWSGVVDWASHPDLKAAYDKFTSINGREITRWTKVSLPDRAGLVESNTPRASLLLPLLMIYSDASEALHGTLYGSLFHLGTYDIGTVPYDQASLLKTTFSHSSALALMAGGAVNTLMRMCAMIRVPSFDDLAKQSTENLRSVSTAVGLLPMRKSNSPSNRDAPTSGESVS
;
A
#
# COMPACT_ATOMS: atom_id res chain seq x y z
N MET A 1 -16.26 -31.12 23.76
CA MET A 1 -16.18 -29.95 22.89
C MET A 1 -14.75 -29.48 22.92
N SER A 2 -13.98 -29.78 21.89
CA SER A 2 -12.65 -29.19 21.72
C SER A 2 -12.84 -27.73 21.33
N GLU A 3 -12.33 -26.80 22.15
CA GLU A 3 -12.19 -25.41 21.72
C GLU A 3 -11.33 -25.40 20.46
N GLU A 4 -11.90 -24.96 19.34
CA GLU A 4 -11.08 -24.60 18.18
C GLU A 4 -10.09 -23.52 18.64
N PRO A 5 -8.79 -23.65 18.32
CA PRO A 5 -7.83 -22.63 18.69
C PRO A 5 -8.21 -21.34 17.98
N ASP A 6 -8.68 -20.35 18.74
CA ASP A 6 -9.02 -19.03 18.24
C ASP A 6 -7.76 -18.46 17.55
N LEU A 7 -7.86 -18.25 16.23
CA LEU A 7 -6.76 -17.70 15.44
C LEU A 7 -6.33 -16.38 16.06
N ALA A 8 -5.04 -16.25 16.41
CA ALA A 8 -4.55 -15.08 17.14
C ALA A 8 -4.81 -13.75 16.39
N THR A 9 -5.00 -13.81 15.06
CA THR A 9 -5.37 -12.69 14.18
C THR A 9 -6.70 -12.02 14.52
N ASP A 10 -7.60 -12.72 15.21
CA ASP A 10 -8.96 -12.26 15.50
C ASP A 10 -9.03 -11.63 16.90
N THR A 11 -7.90 -11.62 17.59
CA THR A 11 -7.75 -11.08 18.94
C THR A 11 -7.16 -9.68 18.90
N LYS A 12 -7.45 -8.90 19.95
CA LYS A 12 -6.81 -7.60 20.17
C LYS A 12 -5.29 -7.66 20.10
N LYS A 13 -4.69 -8.74 20.63
CA LYS A 13 -3.23 -8.92 20.65
C LYS A 13 -2.67 -9.11 19.24
N GLY A 14 -3.34 -9.90 18.40
CA GLY A 14 -2.93 -10.09 17.01
C GLY A 14 -3.01 -8.80 16.20
N ALA A 15 -4.13 -8.08 16.32
CA ALA A 15 -4.30 -6.77 15.69
C ALA A 15 -3.21 -5.79 16.14
N GLN A 16 -2.94 -5.69 17.44
CA GLN A 16 -1.87 -4.83 17.98
C GLN A 16 -0.49 -5.23 17.47
N ALA A 17 -0.17 -6.52 17.36
CA ALA A 17 1.10 -6.98 16.81
C ALA A 17 1.27 -6.57 15.34
N LEU A 18 0.23 -6.72 14.52
CA LEU A 18 0.27 -6.33 13.11
C LEU A 18 0.33 -4.80 12.93
N ILE A 19 -0.37 -4.03 13.76
CA ILE A 19 -0.25 -2.56 13.78
C ILE A 19 1.17 -2.14 14.21
N GLY A 20 1.76 -2.86 15.16
CA GLY A 20 3.15 -2.69 15.58
C GLY A 20 4.12 -2.93 14.42
N PHE A 21 3.90 -3.98 13.63
CA PHE A 21 4.65 -4.25 12.41
C PHE A 21 4.57 -3.09 11.41
N VAL A 22 3.37 -2.58 11.09
CA VAL A 22 3.23 -1.41 10.20
C VAL A 22 3.97 -0.19 10.76
N SER A 23 3.98 0.00 12.08
CA SER A 23 4.76 1.07 12.73
C SER A 23 6.27 0.90 12.53
N THR A 24 6.77 -0.32 12.49
CA THR A 24 8.18 -0.59 12.13
C THR A 24 8.43 -0.31 10.66
N GLU A 25 7.50 -0.64 9.76
CA GLU A 25 7.62 -0.33 8.33
C GLU A 25 7.69 1.18 8.07
N VAL A 26 6.97 2.00 8.84
CA VAL A 26 7.12 3.48 8.82
C VAL A 26 8.57 3.89 9.08
N GLN A 27 9.23 3.30 10.08
CA GLN A 27 10.62 3.65 10.40
C GLN A 27 11.58 3.26 9.27
N LEU A 28 11.36 2.12 8.62
CA LEU A 28 12.14 1.71 7.46
C LEU A 28 11.92 2.64 6.27
N LEU A 29 10.67 3.07 6.04
CA LEU A 29 10.33 4.04 5.00
C LEU A 29 11.06 5.38 5.22
N ILE A 30 11.01 5.91 6.44
CA ILE A 30 11.71 7.15 6.83
C ILE A 30 13.22 6.99 6.66
N ALA A 31 13.79 5.86 7.09
CA ALA A 31 15.21 5.58 6.92
C ALA A 31 15.62 5.48 5.43
N GLY A 32 14.70 5.03 4.57
CA GLY A 32 14.88 4.94 3.12
C GLY A 32 14.80 6.29 2.39
N ASP A 33 14.13 7.30 2.96
CA ASP A 33 13.83 8.57 2.28
C ASP A 33 15.08 9.31 1.74
N PRO A 34 16.17 9.48 2.50
CA PRO A 34 17.36 10.13 1.99
C PRO A 34 17.95 9.43 0.76
N PHE A 35 17.88 8.09 0.72
CA PHE A 35 18.40 7.30 -0.40
C PHE A 35 17.51 7.40 -1.64
N ILE A 36 16.19 7.51 -1.48
CA ILE A 36 15.28 7.81 -2.59
C ILE A 36 15.53 9.21 -3.14
N ARG A 37 15.72 10.20 -2.27
CA ARG A 37 15.91 11.61 -2.68
C ARG A 37 17.25 11.85 -3.36
N GLN A 38 18.30 11.13 -2.96
CA GLN A 38 19.69 11.39 -3.38
C GLN A 38 20.25 10.35 -4.36
N THR A 39 19.44 9.35 -4.75
CA THR A 39 19.89 8.35 -5.72
C THR A 39 20.13 8.95 -7.11
N ASN A 40 21.07 8.36 -7.84
CA ASN A 40 21.32 8.67 -9.26
C ASN A 40 20.36 7.92 -10.21
N ILE A 41 19.43 7.12 -9.67
CA ILE A 41 18.38 6.46 -10.48
C ILE A 41 17.30 7.51 -10.80
N ASP A 42 17.32 8.01 -12.03
CA ASP A 42 16.49 9.14 -12.50
C ASP A 42 15.00 8.99 -12.14
N ARG A 43 14.40 7.83 -12.45
CA ARG A 43 12.98 7.58 -12.17
C ARG A 43 12.66 7.58 -10.68
N VAL A 44 13.52 6.98 -9.85
CA VAL A 44 13.32 6.89 -8.40
C VAL A 44 13.38 8.28 -7.77
N CYS A 45 14.40 9.06 -8.09
CA CYS A 45 14.58 10.41 -7.56
C CYS A 45 13.41 11.33 -7.93
N LYS A 46 12.95 11.29 -9.19
CA LYS A 46 11.79 12.06 -9.65
C LYS A 46 10.47 11.67 -8.97
N LEU A 47 10.36 10.45 -8.45
CA LEU A 47 9.19 9.98 -7.70
C LEU A 47 9.34 10.14 -6.18
N HIS A 48 10.37 10.82 -5.69
CA HIS A 48 10.51 11.13 -4.27
C HIS A 48 9.23 11.70 -3.62
N PRO A 49 8.48 12.63 -4.25
CA PRO A 49 7.23 13.13 -3.66
C PRO A 49 6.15 12.05 -3.49
N VAL A 50 6.11 11.04 -4.36
CA VAL A 50 5.21 9.89 -4.25
C VAL A 50 5.65 9.00 -3.10
N TYR A 51 6.95 8.75 -2.97
CA TYR A 51 7.52 8.02 -1.84
C TYR A 51 7.22 8.72 -0.51
N ALA A 52 7.44 10.03 -0.41
CA ALA A 52 7.09 10.81 0.78
C ALA A 52 5.58 10.67 1.12
N SER A 53 4.71 10.70 0.11
CA SER A 53 3.26 10.50 0.31
C SER A 53 2.91 9.08 0.80
N ILE A 54 3.70 8.06 0.44
CA ILE A 54 3.58 6.70 0.97
C ILE A 54 3.95 6.67 2.46
N ILE A 55 4.98 7.41 2.87
CA ILE A 55 5.34 7.56 4.30
C ILE A 55 4.15 8.16 5.06
N GLU A 56 3.60 9.26 4.57
CA GLU A 56 2.47 9.96 5.20
C GLU A 56 1.21 9.08 5.31
N ASP A 57 0.85 8.33 4.28
CA ASP A 57 -0.27 7.40 4.34
C ASP A 57 -0.01 6.26 5.34
N THR A 58 1.22 5.75 5.39
CA THR A 58 1.57 4.67 6.33
C THR A 58 1.53 5.19 7.77
N ILE A 59 2.02 6.41 8.04
CA ILE A 59 1.85 7.08 9.34
C ILE A 59 0.37 7.25 9.68
N SER A 60 -0.42 7.78 8.74
CA SER A 60 -1.86 8.01 8.94
C SER A 60 -2.61 6.72 9.25
N LEU A 61 -2.26 5.62 8.57
CA LEU A 61 -2.80 4.30 8.87
C LEU A 61 -2.46 3.87 10.31
N THR A 62 -1.21 4.03 10.76
CA THR A 62 -0.84 3.64 12.13
C THR A 62 -1.61 4.43 13.18
N LEU A 63 -1.87 5.72 12.95
CA LEU A 63 -2.65 6.55 13.87
C LEU A 63 -4.11 6.08 13.94
N LEU A 64 -4.74 5.85 12.79
CA LEU A 64 -6.14 5.40 12.71
C LEU A 64 -6.32 3.98 13.24
N ALA A 65 -5.39 3.08 12.95
CA ALA A 65 -5.47 1.68 13.34
C ALA A 65 -5.30 1.48 14.86
N ARG A 66 -4.52 2.33 15.55
CA ARG A 66 -4.39 2.28 17.03
C ARG A 66 -5.72 2.46 17.75
N ASP A 67 -6.58 3.30 17.20
CA ASP A 67 -7.92 3.59 17.72
C ASP A 67 -9.02 2.81 16.99
N TYR A 68 -8.65 1.80 16.18
CA TYR A 68 -9.57 0.95 15.43
C TYR A 68 -10.58 1.73 14.57
N ARG A 69 -10.14 2.82 13.93
CA ARG A 69 -10.97 3.63 13.02
C ARG A 69 -11.07 2.97 11.64
N ILE A 70 -11.62 1.75 11.60
CA ILE A 70 -11.55 0.81 10.46
C ILE A 70 -11.99 1.44 9.15
N ASN A 71 -13.15 2.11 9.13
CA ASN A 71 -13.67 2.72 7.92
C ASN A 71 -12.70 3.73 7.28
N ASN A 72 -12.14 4.62 8.09
CA ASN A 72 -11.13 5.58 7.65
C ASN A 72 -9.81 4.91 7.31
N SER A 73 -9.42 3.86 8.05
CA SER A 73 -8.24 3.06 7.72
C SER A 73 -8.33 2.47 6.32
N TYR A 74 -9.48 1.91 5.90
CA TYR A 74 -9.68 1.42 4.52
C TYR A 74 -9.45 2.54 3.48
N ILE A 75 -9.97 3.75 3.71
CA ILE A 75 -9.78 4.89 2.81
C ILE A 75 -8.28 5.23 2.66
N ILE A 76 -7.55 5.28 3.78
CA ILE A 76 -6.10 5.53 3.76
C ILE A 76 -5.35 4.38 3.08
N VAL A 77 -5.68 3.12 3.36
CA VAL A 77 -5.00 1.99 2.71
C VAL A 77 -5.26 1.97 1.21
N ARG A 78 -6.44 2.39 0.73
CA ARG A 78 -6.67 2.57 -0.71
C ARG A 78 -5.73 3.58 -1.33
N ALA A 79 -5.58 4.75 -0.71
CA ALA A 79 -4.64 5.77 -1.18
C ALA A 79 -3.19 5.25 -1.17
N LEU A 80 -2.80 4.57 -0.09
CA LEU A 80 -1.49 3.93 0.06
C LEU A 80 -1.21 2.91 -1.05
N LEU A 81 -2.14 1.98 -1.30
CA LEU A 81 -1.99 0.95 -2.33
C LEU A 81 -1.86 1.57 -3.72
N GLU A 82 -2.66 2.59 -4.03
CA GLU A 82 -2.57 3.26 -5.33
C GLU A 82 -1.22 3.95 -5.50
N ARG A 83 -0.70 4.62 -4.47
CA ARG A 83 0.62 5.27 -4.51
C ARG A 83 1.77 4.25 -4.57
N LEU A 84 1.70 3.17 -3.80
CA LEU A 84 2.67 2.07 -3.82
C LEU A 84 2.74 1.42 -5.21
N VAL A 85 1.59 1.03 -5.75
CA VAL A 85 1.52 0.42 -7.08
C VAL A 85 2.04 1.39 -8.13
N ASN A 86 1.66 2.68 -8.08
CA ASN A 86 2.17 3.67 -9.02
C ASN A 86 3.68 3.85 -8.92
N PHE A 87 4.23 3.99 -7.71
CA PHE A 87 5.67 4.15 -7.50
C PHE A 87 6.45 2.97 -8.09
N CYS A 88 6.02 1.74 -7.79
CA CYS A 88 6.65 0.54 -8.30
C CYS A 88 6.47 0.37 -9.81
N TYR A 89 5.25 0.57 -10.32
CA TYR A 89 4.93 0.43 -11.74
C TYR A 89 5.76 1.36 -12.61
N LEU A 90 5.93 2.61 -12.17
CA LEU A 90 6.68 3.62 -12.90
C LEU A 90 8.17 3.26 -13.05
N GLN A 91 8.70 2.33 -12.26
CA GLN A 91 10.06 1.81 -12.44
C GLN A 91 10.19 0.86 -13.64
N PHE A 92 9.10 0.18 -14.02
CA PHE A 92 9.11 -0.86 -15.06
C PHE A 92 8.36 -0.48 -16.33
N CYS A 93 7.53 0.56 -16.29
CA CYS A 93 6.76 1.00 -17.46
C CYS A 93 7.65 1.55 -18.59
N GLU A 94 7.09 1.68 -19.79
CA GLU A 94 7.76 2.34 -20.90
C GLU A 94 8.07 3.81 -20.60
N GLN A 95 9.11 4.36 -21.24
CA GLN A 95 9.51 5.75 -21.00
C GLN A 95 8.42 6.76 -21.35
N SER A 96 7.67 6.52 -22.42
CA SER A 96 6.53 7.34 -22.85
C SER A 96 5.44 7.46 -21.76
N GLU A 97 5.19 6.35 -21.05
CA GLU A 97 4.22 6.27 -19.96
C GLU A 97 4.71 7.03 -18.72
N PHE A 98 6.00 6.86 -18.38
CA PHE A 98 6.65 7.61 -17.30
C PHE A 98 6.63 9.12 -17.59
N ASP A 99 6.96 9.54 -18.80
CA ASP A 99 6.91 10.94 -19.22
C ASP A 99 5.48 11.48 -19.19
N SER A 100 4.48 10.63 -19.51
CA SER A 100 3.06 10.96 -19.36
C SER A 100 2.69 11.27 -17.91
N TYR A 101 3.15 10.46 -16.96
CA TYR A 101 2.97 10.69 -15.53
C TYR A 101 3.53 12.05 -15.09
N LEU A 102 4.76 12.37 -15.47
CA LEU A 102 5.39 13.66 -15.12
C LEU A 102 4.68 14.85 -15.78
N THR A 103 4.28 14.71 -17.04
CA THR A 103 3.56 15.74 -17.79
C THR A 103 2.19 16.02 -17.17
N TYR A 104 1.53 15.00 -16.61
CA TYR A 104 0.23 15.15 -15.97
C TYR A 104 0.27 16.13 -14.79
N SER A 105 1.35 16.11 -14.00
CA SER A 105 1.55 17.08 -12.89
C SER A 105 1.58 18.53 -13.38
N LYS A 106 2.22 18.80 -14.53
CA LYS A 106 2.23 20.13 -15.15
C LYS A 106 0.83 20.55 -15.59
N SER A 107 0.09 19.64 -16.22
CA SER A 107 -1.30 19.89 -16.62
C SER A 107 -2.18 20.24 -15.41
N LYS A 108 -2.05 19.50 -14.30
CA LYS A 108 -2.78 19.77 -13.06
C LYS A 108 -2.38 21.10 -12.41
N ALA A 109 -1.11 21.48 -12.44
CA ALA A 109 -0.64 22.76 -11.92
C ALA A 109 -1.27 23.93 -12.68
N VAL A 110 -1.30 23.85 -14.01
CA VAL A 110 -1.91 24.87 -14.87
C VAL A 110 -3.43 24.93 -14.68
N ARG A 111 -4.11 23.79 -14.66
CA ARG A 111 -5.57 23.72 -14.40
C ARG A 111 -5.95 24.14 -12.98
N ARG A 112 -5.01 24.25 -12.05
CA ARG A 112 -5.27 24.85 -10.74
C ARG A 112 -5.49 26.35 -10.82
N LEU A 113 -4.95 27.01 -11.84
CA LEU A 113 -5.08 28.46 -12.04
C LEU A 113 -6.48 28.86 -12.49
N ASP A 114 -7.27 27.96 -13.07
CA ASP A 114 -8.67 28.20 -13.41
C ASP A 114 -9.48 26.93 -13.19
N ARG A 115 -10.33 26.95 -12.17
CA ARG A 115 -11.25 25.85 -11.85
C ARG A 115 -12.66 26.38 -11.77
N THR A 116 -13.56 25.71 -12.48
CA THR A 116 -14.98 25.97 -12.43
C THR A 116 -15.72 24.66 -12.18
N ILE A 117 -16.74 24.70 -11.32
CA ILE A 117 -17.68 23.61 -11.10
C ILE A 117 -19.10 24.14 -11.31
N GLU A 118 -19.90 23.35 -12.01
CA GLU A 118 -21.29 23.64 -12.34
C GLU A 118 -22.18 22.52 -11.77
N GLY A 119 -23.29 22.91 -11.13
CA GLY A 119 -24.25 21.99 -10.54
C GLY A 119 -25.65 22.58 -10.60
N GLY A 120 -26.48 22.07 -11.51
CA GLY A 120 -27.81 22.63 -11.76
C GLY A 120 -27.72 24.09 -12.19
N SER A 121 -28.36 25.00 -11.44
CA SER A 121 -28.32 26.45 -11.67
C SER A 121 -27.16 27.16 -10.98
N SER A 122 -26.29 26.43 -10.26
CA SER A 122 -25.21 27.01 -9.47
C SER A 122 -23.86 26.82 -10.14
N GLN A 123 -23.02 27.85 -10.11
CA GLN A 123 -21.64 27.81 -10.59
C GLN A 123 -20.72 28.38 -9.52
N ALA A 124 -19.59 27.73 -9.28
CA ALA A 124 -18.51 28.26 -8.46
C ALA A 124 -17.20 28.20 -9.24
N SER A 125 -16.43 29.29 -9.23
CA SER A 125 -15.15 29.37 -9.93
C SER A 125 -14.07 30.01 -9.08
N VAL A 126 -12.86 29.47 -9.17
CA VAL A 126 -11.63 30.05 -8.60
C VAL A 126 -10.65 30.25 -9.75
N ARG A 127 -10.25 31.52 -9.97
CA ARG A 127 -9.31 31.88 -11.03
C ARG A 127 -8.16 32.71 -10.48
N TRP A 128 -6.96 32.40 -10.95
CA TRP A 128 -5.81 33.28 -10.81
C TRP A 128 -6.05 34.53 -11.68
N SER A 129 -5.76 35.71 -11.12
CA SER A 129 -6.02 36.99 -11.77
C SER A 129 -4.99 37.39 -12.82
N GLY A 130 -3.87 36.66 -12.89
CA GLY A 130 -2.84 36.87 -13.91
C GLY A 130 -3.16 36.21 -15.25
N VAL A 131 -2.39 36.58 -16.28
CA VAL A 131 -2.44 35.94 -17.59
C VAL A 131 -1.36 34.87 -17.64
N VAL A 132 -1.73 33.65 -18.04
CA VAL A 132 -0.74 32.60 -18.33
C VAL A 132 -0.10 32.94 -19.67
N ASP A 133 1.16 33.36 -19.64
CA ASP A 133 1.95 33.54 -20.84
C ASP A 133 2.42 32.17 -21.37
N TRP A 134 1.65 31.63 -22.31
CA TRP A 134 1.97 30.35 -22.93
C TRP A 134 3.23 30.40 -23.79
N ALA A 135 3.63 31.57 -24.28
CA ALA A 135 4.83 31.71 -25.11
C ALA A 135 6.11 31.50 -24.28
N SER A 136 6.13 31.96 -23.02
CA SER A 136 7.24 31.71 -22.10
C SER A 136 7.21 30.34 -21.43
N HIS A 137 6.09 29.61 -21.52
CA HIS A 137 5.93 28.28 -20.93
C HIS A 137 5.38 27.23 -21.92
N PRO A 138 6.12 26.92 -23.01
CA PRO A 138 5.66 26.00 -24.05
C PRO A 138 5.43 24.58 -23.53
N ASP A 139 6.17 24.15 -22.52
CA ASP A 139 6.02 22.84 -21.89
C ASP A 139 4.71 22.72 -21.08
N LEU A 140 4.28 23.80 -20.43
CA LEU A 140 3.00 23.88 -19.74
C LEU A 140 1.83 23.86 -20.72
N LYS A 141 1.95 24.55 -21.86
CA LYS A 141 0.93 24.52 -22.92
C LYS A 141 0.78 23.13 -23.51
N ALA A 142 1.89 22.47 -23.84
CA ALA A 142 1.88 21.11 -24.36
C ALA A 142 1.26 20.12 -23.35
N ALA A 143 1.54 20.27 -22.06
CA ALA A 143 0.93 19.46 -21.00
C ALA A 143 -0.58 19.70 -20.86
N TYR A 144 -1.02 20.96 -20.96
CA TYR A 144 -2.44 21.30 -20.95
C TYR A 144 -3.17 20.65 -22.13
N ASP A 145 -2.62 20.80 -23.34
CA ASP A 145 -3.23 20.28 -24.58
C ASP A 145 -3.29 18.76 -24.58
N LYS A 146 -2.20 18.08 -24.18
CA LYS A 146 -2.13 16.60 -24.10
C LYS A 146 -3.25 16.00 -23.25
N PHE A 147 -3.64 16.67 -22.17
CA PHE A 147 -4.70 16.20 -21.25
C PHE A 147 -6.01 16.96 -21.43
N THR A 148 -6.26 17.50 -22.63
CA THR A 148 -7.54 18.09 -23.03
C THR A 148 -8.14 17.24 -24.15
N SER A 149 -9.38 16.78 -23.96
CA SER A 149 -10.12 16.06 -24.99
C SER A 149 -10.54 16.99 -26.14
N ILE A 150 -10.96 16.40 -27.26
CA ILE A 150 -11.48 17.15 -28.42
C ILE A 150 -12.66 18.08 -28.06
N ASN A 151 -13.41 17.75 -27.01
CA ASN A 151 -14.53 18.54 -26.51
C ASN A 151 -14.12 19.57 -25.45
N GLY A 152 -12.82 19.86 -25.28
CA GLY A 152 -12.30 20.79 -24.29
C GLY A 152 -12.32 20.27 -22.84
N ARG A 153 -12.84 19.06 -22.60
CA ARG A 153 -12.90 18.47 -21.25
C ARG A 153 -11.56 17.91 -20.81
N GLU A 154 -11.25 18.05 -19.53
CA GLU A 154 -10.05 17.46 -18.93
C GLU A 154 -10.04 15.92 -19.06
N ILE A 155 -8.88 15.37 -19.43
CA ILE A 155 -8.59 13.95 -19.30
C ILE A 155 -8.05 13.72 -17.88
N THR A 156 -8.84 13.09 -17.03
CA THR A 156 -8.58 12.95 -15.58
C THR A 156 -7.64 11.79 -15.21
N ARG A 157 -7.04 11.13 -16.21
CA ARG A 157 -6.12 10.01 -16.03
C ARG A 157 -4.84 10.23 -16.82
N TRP A 158 -3.70 9.94 -16.21
CA TRP A 158 -2.38 10.01 -16.86
C TRP A 158 -2.04 8.75 -17.66
N THR A 159 -2.73 7.64 -17.35
CA THR A 159 -2.55 6.31 -17.93
C THR A 159 -3.88 5.71 -18.37
N LYS A 160 -3.82 4.79 -19.34
CA LYS A 160 -4.93 3.88 -19.68
C LYS A 160 -4.79 2.51 -19.01
N VAL A 161 -3.65 2.20 -18.41
CA VAL A 161 -3.36 0.91 -17.77
C VAL A 161 -4.09 0.85 -16.44
N SER A 162 -4.83 -0.23 -16.20
CA SER A 162 -5.62 -0.38 -14.99
C SER A 162 -4.74 -0.55 -13.75
N LEU A 163 -5.27 -0.27 -12.55
CA LEU A 163 -4.51 -0.50 -11.31
C LEU A 163 -4.10 -1.98 -11.13
N PRO A 164 -4.97 -2.98 -11.37
CA PRO A 164 -4.57 -4.39 -11.36
C PRO A 164 -3.47 -4.73 -12.37
N ASP A 165 -3.55 -4.23 -13.61
CA ASP A 165 -2.50 -4.51 -14.62
C ASP A 165 -1.15 -3.89 -14.23
N ARG A 166 -1.17 -2.69 -13.63
CA ARG A 166 0.04 -2.07 -13.07
C ARG A 166 0.65 -2.91 -11.96
N ALA A 167 -0.17 -3.42 -11.04
CA ALA A 167 0.27 -4.33 -9.99
C ALA A 167 0.80 -5.66 -10.55
N GLY A 168 0.13 -6.23 -11.56
CA GLY A 168 0.58 -7.44 -12.24
C GLY A 168 1.94 -7.29 -12.92
N LEU A 169 2.21 -6.12 -13.53
CA LEU A 169 3.54 -5.83 -14.08
C LEU A 169 4.60 -5.80 -12.97
N VAL A 170 4.31 -5.16 -11.84
CA VAL A 170 5.22 -5.11 -10.68
C VAL A 170 5.51 -6.50 -10.14
N GLU A 171 4.48 -7.33 -9.95
CA GLU A 171 4.64 -8.71 -9.45
C GLU A 171 5.43 -9.60 -10.40
N SER A 172 5.22 -9.44 -11.70
CA SER A 172 5.97 -10.19 -12.73
C SER A 172 7.46 -9.87 -12.74
N ASN A 173 7.83 -8.65 -12.32
CA ASN A 173 9.21 -8.18 -12.31
C ASN A 173 9.87 -8.24 -10.92
N THR A 174 9.11 -8.33 -9.84
CA THR A 174 9.62 -8.30 -8.46
C THR A 174 9.36 -9.65 -7.78
N PRO A 175 10.37 -10.52 -7.62
CA PRO A 175 10.16 -11.88 -7.12
C PRO A 175 9.52 -11.87 -5.73
N ARG A 176 8.41 -12.57 -5.48
CA ARG A 176 7.66 -12.58 -4.19
C ARG A 176 7.02 -11.24 -3.79
N ALA A 177 6.79 -10.33 -4.74
CA ALA A 177 5.88 -9.22 -4.52
C ALA A 177 4.44 -9.72 -4.34
N SER A 178 3.63 -8.96 -3.61
CA SER A 178 2.20 -9.22 -3.43
C SER A 178 1.45 -7.89 -3.29
N LEU A 179 0.82 -7.47 -4.38
CA LEU A 179 0.00 -6.25 -4.53
C LEU A 179 -1.41 -6.59 -5.01
N LEU A 180 -1.59 -7.66 -5.79
CA LEU A 180 -2.91 -8.09 -6.27
C LEU A 180 -3.82 -8.53 -5.13
N LEU A 181 -3.29 -9.25 -4.13
CA LEU A 181 -4.07 -9.68 -2.97
C LEU A 181 -4.55 -8.48 -2.11
N PRO A 182 -3.68 -7.52 -1.71
CA PRO A 182 -4.13 -6.29 -1.07
C PRO A 182 -5.19 -5.53 -1.88
N LEU A 183 -5.03 -5.43 -3.20
CA LEU A 183 -6.01 -4.77 -4.06
C LEU A 183 -7.37 -5.49 -4.05
N LEU A 184 -7.37 -6.83 -4.16
CA LEU A 184 -8.58 -7.64 -4.12
C LEU A 184 -9.34 -7.44 -2.80
N MET A 185 -8.62 -7.45 -1.67
CA MET A 185 -9.22 -7.45 -0.34
C MET A 185 -9.68 -6.09 0.15
N ILE A 186 -9.13 -4.99 -0.38
CA ILE A 186 -9.30 -3.65 0.20
C ILE A 186 -9.99 -2.69 -0.76
N TYR A 187 -9.71 -2.78 -2.06
CA TYR A 187 -10.00 -1.68 -2.97
C TYR A 187 -11.49 -1.43 -3.16
N SER A 188 -12.30 -2.49 -3.19
CA SER A 188 -13.76 -2.39 -3.33
C SER A 188 -14.39 -1.71 -2.10
N ASP A 189 -14.17 -2.28 -0.92
CA ASP A 189 -14.74 -1.77 0.34
C ASP A 189 -14.31 -0.34 0.64
N ALA A 190 -13.03 -0.04 0.42
CA ALA A 190 -12.52 1.32 0.58
C ALA A 190 -13.13 2.30 -0.43
N SER A 191 -13.54 1.83 -1.62
CA SER A 191 -14.23 2.67 -2.58
C SER A 191 -15.62 3.04 -2.14
N GLU A 192 -16.34 2.08 -1.61
CA GLU A 192 -17.67 2.30 -1.06
C GLU A 192 -17.62 3.20 0.18
N ALA A 193 -16.61 3.02 1.05
CA ALA A 193 -16.35 3.90 2.19
C ALA A 193 -16.11 5.35 1.74
N LEU A 194 -15.24 5.55 0.74
CA LEU A 194 -14.93 6.89 0.21
C LEU A 194 -16.14 7.56 -0.45
N HIS A 195 -16.98 6.78 -1.13
CA HIS A 195 -18.21 7.28 -1.75
C HIS A 195 -19.35 7.51 -0.76
N GLY A 196 -19.19 7.12 0.50
CA GLY A 196 -20.21 7.31 1.54
C GLY A 196 -21.48 6.51 1.28
N THR A 197 -21.37 5.34 0.63
CA THR A 197 -22.54 4.49 0.39
C THR A 197 -22.99 3.83 1.69
N LEU A 198 -24.25 3.36 1.74
CA LEU A 198 -24.74 2.65 2.92
C LEU A 198 -23.91 1.39 3.19
N TYR A 199 -23.54 0.65 2.14
CA TYR A 199 -22.61 -0.48 2.26
C TYR A 199 -21.25 -0.03 2.81
N GLY A 200 -20.66 1.03 2.25
CA GLY A 200 -19.41 1.63 2.72
C GLY A 200 -19.44 2.05 4.18
N SER A 201 -20.62 2.39 4.70
CA SER A 201 -20.83 2.78 6.11
C SER A 201 -21.01 1.58 7.05
N LEU A 202 -21.27 0.38 6.53
CA LEU A 202 -21.71 -0.78 7.32
C LEU A 202 -20.78 -2.01 7.25
N PHE A 203 -20.00 -2.17 6.17
CA PHE A 203 -19.22 -3.40 5.95
C PHE A 203 -18.26 -3.69 7.11
N HIS A 204 -17.57 -2.66 7.61
CA HIS A 204 -16.58 -2.78 8.70
C HIS A 204 -17.19 -3.12 10.07
N LEU A 205 -18.54 -3.13 10.17
CA LEU A 205 -19.28 -3.61 11.33
C LEU A 205 -19.68 -5.08 11.20
N GLY A 206 -19.28 -5.77 10.12
CA GLY A 206 -19.60 -7.17 9.85
C GLY A 206 -21.07 -7.42 9.44
N THR A 207 -21.82 -6.37 9.10
CA THR A 207 -23.26 -6.45 8.80
C THR A 207 -23.58 -7.42 7.66
N TYR A 208 -22.62 -7.61 6.74
CA TYR A 208 -22.78 -8.45 5.55
C TYR A 208 -21.88 -9.70 5.57
N ASP A 209 -21.24 -10.00 6.71
CA ASP A 209 -20.34 -11.15 6.83
C ASP A 209 -21.15 -12.43 7.06
N ILE A 210 -21.45 -13.14 5.97
CA ILE A 210 -22.29 -14.35 5.99
C ILE A 210 -21.69 -15.38 6.97
N GLY A 211 -22.48 -15.77 7.96
CA GLY A 211 -22.10 -16.75 8.99
C GLY A 211 -21.37 -16.15 10.20
N THR A 212 -20.94 -14.89 10.15
CA THR A 212 -20.20 -14.23 11.24
C THR A 212 -20.72 -12.82 11.55
N VAL A 213 -21.97 -12.52 11.20
CA VAL A 213 -22.63 -11.23 11.53
C VAL A 213 -22.59 -11.01 13.05
N PRO A 214 -22.02 -9.89 13.53
CA PRO A 214 -22.00 -9.59 14.95
C PRO A 214 -23.40 -9.41 15.55
N TYR A 215 -23.62 -9.99 16.73
CA TYR A 215 -24.88 -9.91 17.47
C TYR A 215 -24.72 -9.39 18.91
N ASP A 216 -23.48 -9.19 19.35
CA ASP A 216 -23.13 -8.64 20.65
C ASP A 216 -21.80 -7.85 20.57
N GLN A 217 -21.42 -7.22 21.68
CA GLN A 217 -20.18 -6.42 21.73
C GLN A 217 -18.92 -7.27 21.51
N ALA A 218 -18.93 -8.54 21.94
CA ALA A 218 -17.76 -9.42 21.85
C ALA A 218 -17.49 -9.83 20.39
N SER A 219 -18.53 -10.27 19.68
CA SER A 219 -18.49 -10.57 18.25
C SER A 219 -18.14 -9.35 17.41
N LEU A 220 -18.66 -8.16 17.74
CA LEU A 220 -18.29 -6.91 17.06
C LEU A 220 -16.81 -6.56 17.25
N LEU A 221 -16.27 -6.75 18.46
CA LEU A 221 -14.85 -6.55 18.72
C LEU A 221 -13.99 -7.56 17.95
N LYS A 222 -14.42 -8.83 17.86
CA LYS A 222 -13.74 -9.85 17.04
C LYS A 222 -13.64 -9.40 15.58
N THR A 223 -14.76 -9.00 14.97
CA THR A 223 -14.81 -8.44 13.60
C THR A 223 -13.89 -7.23 13.45
N THR A 224 -13.91 -6.31 14.42
CA THR A 224 -13.04 -5.12 14.42
C THR A 224 -11.56 -5.49 14.40
N PHE A 225 -11.15 -6.45 15.23
CA PHE A 225 -9.76 -6.91 15.29
C PHE A 225 -9.36 -7.67 14.03
N SER A 226 -10.23 -8.51 13.48
CA SER A 226 -9.99 -9.21 12.22
C SER A 226 -9.79 -8.24 11.05
N HIS A 227 -10.66 -7.22 10.89
CA HIS A 227 -10.45 -6.19 9.86
C HIS A 227 -9.15 -5.41 10.06
N SER A 228 -8.83 -5.06 11.31
CA SER A 228 -7.59 -4.35 11.63
C SER A 228 -6.35 -5.16 11.27
N SER A 229 -6.36 -6.44 11.63
CA SER A 229 -5.31 -7.40 11.30
C SER A 229 -5.14 -7.52 9.79
N ALA A 230 -6.24 -7.70 9.05
CA ALA A 230 -6.21 -7.80 7.59
C ALA A 230 -5.64 -6.53 6.95
N LEU A 231 -6.12 -5.35 7.32
CA LEU A 231 -5.62 -4.07 6.82
C LEU A 231 -4.12 -3.90 7.10
N ALA A 232 -3.69 -4.14 8.34
CA ALA A 232 -2.30 -3.96 8.74
C ALA A 232 -1.38 -4.95 8.02
N LEU A 233 -1.78 -6.22 7.88
CA LEU A 233 -1.03 -7.23 7.14
C LEU A 233 -0.89 -6.86 5.66
N MET A 234 -1.99 -6.47 5.01
CA MET A 234 -2.00 -6.14 3.58
C MET A 234 -1.20 -4.86 3.30
N ALA A 235 -1.36 -3.82 4.12
CA ALA A 235 -0.62 -2.58 3.98
C ALA A 235 0.89 -2.79 4.21
N GLY A 236 1.27 -3.45 5.31
CA GLY A 236 2.68 -3.72 5.59
C GLY A 236 3.33 -4.69 4.59
N GLY A 237 2.58 -5.68 4.08
CA GLY A 237 3.03 -6.53 2.98
C GLY A 237 3.24 -5.78 1.67
N ALA A 238 2.37 -4.81 1.35
CA ALA A 238 2.55 -3.94 0.19
C ALA A 238 3.77 -3.01 0.34
N VAL A 239 4.03 -2.49 1.55
CA VAL A 239 5.26 -1.74 1.85
C VAL A 239 6.50 -2.64 1.73
N ASN A 240 6.45 -3.89 2.20
CA ASN A 240 7.53 -4.85 1.99
C ASN A 240 7.81 -5.07 0.49
N THR A 241 6.78 -5.13 -0.35
CA THR A 241 6.94 -5.22 -1.81
C THR A 241 7.71 -4.01 -2.36
N LEU A 242 7.37 -2.79 -1.95
CA LEU A 242 8.11 -1.57 -2.32
C LEU A 242 9.58 -1.69 -1.93
N MET A 243 9.87 -2.09 -0.69
CA MET A 243 11.26 -2.22 -0.21
C MET A 243 12.06 -3.20 -1.08
N ARG A 244 11.47 -4.36 -1.38
CA ARG A 244 12.10 -5.41 -2.19
C ARG A 244 12.28 -4.99 -3.65
N MET A 245 11.34 -4.23 -4.20
CA MET A 245 11.45 -3.62 -5.52
C MET A 245 12.63 -2.63 -5.55
N CYS A 246 12.70 -1.70 -4.59
CA CYS A 246 13.81 -0.74 -4.49
C CYS A 246 15.18 -1.43 -4.36
N ALA A 247 15.26 -2.49 -3.55
CA ALA A 247 16.48 -3.31 -3.44
C ALA A 247 16.87 -3.94 -4.78
N MET A 248 15.90 -4.53 -5.48
CA MET A 248 16.11 -5.17 -6.78
C MET A 248 16.62 -4.19 -7.84
N ILE A 249 16.09 -2.97 -7.91
CA ILE A 249 16.57 -1.93 -8.82
C ILE A 249 17.80 -1.18 -8.29
N ARG A 250 18.42 -1.68 -7.21
CA ARG A 250 19.67 -1.20 -6.63
C ARG A 250 19.61 0.24 -6.10
N VAL A 251 18.48 0.65 -5.50
CA VAL A 251 18.46 1.86 -4.68
C VAL A 251 19.42 1.65 -3.49
N PRO A 252 20.35 2.59 -3.22
CA PRO A 252 21.31 2.45 -2.12
C PRO A 252 20.64 2.12 -0.79
N SER A 253 21.26 1.24 0.00
CA SER A 253 20.81 0.79 1.33
C SER A 253 19.49 0.00 1.37
N PHE A 254 18.73 -0.10 0.27
CA PHE A 254 17.47 -0.84 0.27
C PHE A 254 17.65 -2.36 0.36
N ASP A 255 18.82 -2.92 0.03
CA ASP A 255 19.11 -4.34 0.25
C ASP A 255 18.92 -4.74 1.73
N ASP A 256 19.38 -3.90 2.67
CA ASP A 256 19.27 -4.18 4.10
C ASP A 256 17.90 -3.80 4.66
N LEU A 257 17.32 -2.69 4.21
CA LEU A 257 15.94 -2.30 4.58
C LEU A 257 14.93 -3.37 4.13
N ALA A 258 15.08 -3.92 2.93
CA ALA A 258 14.21 -4.97 2.40
C ALA A 258 14.37 -6.29 3.14
N LYS A 259 15.60 -6.67 3.53
CA LYS A 259 15.84 -7.82 4.40
C LYS A 259 15.14 -7.63 5.75
N GLN A 260 15.30 -6.47 6.37
CA GLN A 260 14.70 -6.17 7.66
C GLN A 260 13.17 -6.19 7.59
N SER A 261 12.57 -5.52 6.60
CA SER A 261 11.12 -5.56 6.35
C SER A 261 10.61 -6.99 6.16
N THR A 262 11.35 -7.82 5.42
CA THR A 262 10.98 -9.23 5.18
C THR A 262 11.04 -10.05 6.47
N GLU A 263 12.03 -9.81 7.32
CA GLU A 263 12.14 -10.48 8.61
C GLU A 263 11.04 -10.03 9.58
N ASN A 264 10.72 -8.73 9.61
CA ASN A 264 9.61 -8.19 10.39
C ASN A 264 8.29 -8.85 9.99
N LEU A 265 8.00 -8.92 8.68
CA LEU A 265 6.79 -9.56 8.15
C LEU A 265 6.73 -11.04 8.53
N ARG A 266 7.85 -11.77 8.41
CA ARG A 266 7.92 -13.18 8.80
C ARG A 266 7.68 -13.36 10.30
N SER A 267 8.35 -12.55 11.12
CA SER A 267 8.28 -12.58 12.57
C SER A 267 6.85 -12.33 13.04
N VAL A 268 6.21 -11.26 12.58
CA VAL A 268 4.82 -10.96 12.96
C VAL A 268 3.86 -12.03 12.45
N SER A 269 4.02 -12.51 11.22
CA SER A 269 3.16 -13.57 10.65
C SER A 269 3.27 -14.88 11.44
N THR A 270 4.46 -15.20 11.96
CA THR A 270 4.65 -16.35 12.85
C THR A 270 3.99 -16.09 14.21
N ALA A 271 4.16 -14.90 14.78
CA ALA A 271 3.60 -14.52 16.06
C ALA A 271 2.06 -14.53 16.08
N VAL A 272 1.42 -14.20 14.95
CA VAL A 272 -0.04 -14.25 14.80
C VAL A 272 -0.57 -15.56 14.24
N GLY A 273 0.29 -16.57 14.06
CA GLY A 273 -0.13 -17.92 13.62
C GLY A 273 -0.44 -18.07 12.13
N LEU A 274 -0.10 -17.08 11.29
CA LEU A 274 -0.25 -17.17 9.83
C LEU A 274 0.84 -18.02 9.17
N LEU A 275 2.01 -18.13 9.81
CA LEU A 275 3.10 -19.00 9.37
C LEU A 275 3.43 -20.02 10.45
N PRO A 276 3.80 -21.26 10.07
CA PRO A 276 4.24 -22.26 11.04
C PRO A 276 5.53 -21.81 11.71
N MET A 277 5.64 -22.01 13.03
CA MET A 277 6.92 -21.86 13.72
C MET A 277 7.93 -22.82 13.09
N ARG A 278 9.09 -22.30 12.66
CA ARG A 278 10.21 -23.17 12.29
C ARG A 278 10.57 -24.01 13.51
N LYS A 279 10.41 -25.33 13.40
CA LYS A 279 10.99 -26.26 14.38
C LYS A 279 12.49 -25.97 14.40
N SER A 280 13.02 -25.53 15.54
CA SER A 280 14.45 -25.44 15.73
C SER A 280 15.03 -26.82 15.46
N ASN A 281 15.96 -26.94 14.51
CA ASN A 281 16.73 -28.17 14.38
C ASN A 281 17.51 -28.36 15.68
N SER A 282 16.97 -29.17 16.59
CA SER A 282 17.74 -29.71 17.70
C SER A 282 18.93 -30.45 17.08
N PRO A 283 20.17 -30.19 17.50
CA PRO A 283 21.30 -30.98 17.03
C PRO A 283 21.01 -32.43 17.41
N SER A 284 20.84 -33.29 16.40
CA SER A 284 20.68 -34.71 16.63
C SER A 284 21.92 -35.21 17.37
N ASN A 285 21.74 -35.71 18.59
CA ASN A 285 22.70 -36.54 19.30
C ASN A 285 23.21 -37.62 18.34
N ARG A 286 24.37 -37.40 17.74
CA ARG A 286 25.22 -38.45 17.20
C ARG A 286 26.38 -38.60 18.18
N ASP A 287 26.10 -39.25 19.29
CA ASP A 287 27.12 -39.89 20.12
C ASP A 287 26.44 -41.04 20.88
N ALA A 288 26.41 -42.20 20.24
CA ALA A 288 26.26 -43.48 20.91
C ALA A 288 27.22 -44.47 20.22
N PRO A 289 28.38 -44.77 20.81
CA PRO A 289 29.18 -45.89 20.37
C PRO A 289 28.46 -47.17 20.75
N THR A 290 28.17 -48.00 19.75
CA THR A 290 27.70 -49.36 19.90
C THR A 290 28.72 -50.20 20.67
N SER A 291 28.29 -50.75 21.80
CA SER A 291 28.97 -51.85 22.49
C SER A 291 28.96 -53.09 21.60
N GLY A 292 30.14 -53.55 21.19
CA GLY A 292 30.36 -54.83 20.53
C GLY A 292 31.37 -55.66 21.31
N GLU A 293 30.87 -56.50 22.21
CA GLU A 293 31.45 -57.82 22.50
C GLU A 293 31.17 -58.69 21.25
N SER A 294 31.99 -59.61 20.74
CA SER A 294 33.03 -60.48 21.30
C SER A 294 33.70 -61.29 20.16
N VAL A 295 34.74 -62.04 20.53
CA VAL A 295 35.30 -63.26 19.88
C VAL A 295 36.41 -63.06 18.83
N SER A 296 37.67 -63.09 19.28
CA SER A 296 38.61 -64.23 19.15
C SER A 296 39.97 -63.86 19.72
#